data_AF-A0A2U1IWY7-F1
#
_entry.id   AF-A0A2U1IWY7-F1
#
_cell.length_a   1.000
_cell.length_b   1.000
_cell.length_c   1.000
_cell.angle_alpha   90.00
_cell.angle_beta   90.00
_cell.angle_gamma   90.00
#
_symmetry.space_group_name_H-M   'P 1'
#
loop_
_entity.id
_entity.type
_entity.pdbx_description
1 polymer ?
#
loop_
_entity_poly.entity_id
_entity_poly.type
_entity_poly.pdbx_seq_one_letter_code
_entity_poly.pdbx_strand_id
1 'polypeptide(L)'
;MKISGIISVTVSLLAVSIAQTPDDYVMDDCIKCQSVKCILSKMTVEEKITQKMIPEFRSWSVGSCGATSSVTVMNSEIASFLAKYKFGGAILFAPNTPQTQQTLVLVDDIQQANLQTNKIPLLITIDQEGGAVTRLGQGTMLPGNMAVGATRNPNYAFQTGQVIGEELSALGINTDHSPDADINTNPLNPVINVRSFGSDTSLVAEYATQYYKGLASKNIIATAKHFPGHGDTSADTHVLLPAATRSREYVYTHEL
;
A
#
# COMPACT_ATOMS: atom_id res chain seq x y z
N MET A 1 15.92 55.28 -28.76
CA MET A 1 14.75 54.40 -28.64
C MET A 1 15.03 53.32 -27.60
N LYS A 2 14.46 53.42 -26.39
CA LYS A 2 14.39 52.33 -25.42
C LYS A 2 12.95 52.26 -24.96
N ILE A 3 12.22 51.23 -25.40
CA ILE A 3 10.85 50.96 -25.00
C ILE A 3 10.95 50.04 -23.78
N SER A 4 10.58 50.54 -22.60
CA SER A 4 10.42 49.71 -21.40
C SER A 4 8.94 49.34 -21.29
N GLY A 5 8.62 48.08 -21.58
CA GLY A 5 7.27 47.53 -21.41
C GLY A 5 7.07 47.05 -19.96
N ILE A 6 6.04 47.56 -19.30
CA ILE A 6 5.56 47.06 -18.02
C ILE A 6 4.59 45.92 -18.34
N ILE A 7 4.97 44.68 -18.00
CA ILE A 7 4.06 43.53 -18.01
C ILE A 7 3.38 43.49 -16.64
N SER A 8 2.11 43.87 -16.59
CA SER A 8 1.27 43.72 -15.41
C SER A 8 0.62 42.33 -15.44
N VAL A 9 1.12 41.40 -14.64
CA VAL A 9 0.46 40.10 -14.41
C VAL A 9 -0.60 40.28 -13.33
N THR A 10 -1.87 40.23 -13.72
CA THR A 10 -3.00 40.18 -12.79
C THR A 10 -3.19 38.73 -12.36
N VAL A 11 -2.84 38.43 -11.10
CA VAL A 11 -3.18 37.15 -10.46
C VAL A 11 -4.60 37.27 -9.92
N SER A 12 -5.55 36.72 -10.66
CA SER A 12 -6.92 36.58 -10.19
C SER A 12 -6.99 35.39 -9.22
N LEU A 13 -6.98 35.65 -7.91
CA LEU A 13 -7.38 34.65 -6.91
C LEU A 13 -8.89 34.38 -7.07
N LEU A 14 -9.24 33.28 -7.73
CA LEU A 14 -10.54 32.65 -7.50
C LEU A 14 -10.48 31.90 -6.16
N ALA A 15 -10.93 32.56 -5.10
CA ALA A 15 -11.25 31.87 -3.85
C ALA A 15 -12.51 31.03 -4.09
N VAL A 16 -12.34 29.72 -4.30
CA VAL A 16 -13.44 28.76 -4.21
C VAL A 16 -13.79 28.65 -2.74
N SER A 17 -14.83 29.37 -2.28
CA SER A 17 -15.37 29.16 -0.94
C SER A 17 -16.18 27.86 -0.94
N ILE A 18 -15.55 26.75 -0.57
CA ILE A 18 -16.29 25.55 -0.18
C ILE A 18 -16.96 25.90 1.15
N ALA A 19 -18.30 25.98 1.15
CA ALA A 19 -19.04 26.24 2.37
C ALA A 19 -18.86 25.04 3.32
N GLN A 20 -18.05 25.23 4.36
CA GLN A 20 -17.85 24.22 5.40
C GLN A 20 -19.13 24.05 6.22
N THR A 21 -19.55 22.81 6.41
CA THR A 21 -20.70 22.49 7.26
C THR A 21 -20.28 22.45 8.74
N PRO A 22 -21.21 22.65 9.70
CA PRO A 22 -20.91 22.49 11.12
C PRO A 22 -20.28 21.14 11.48
N ASP A 23 -20.64 20.08 10.77
CA ASP A 23 -20.07 18.75 10.95
C ASP A 23 -18.59 18.69 10.50
N ASP A 24 -18.21 19.44 9.47
CA ASP A 24 -16.81 19.56 9.04
C ASP A 24 -15.93 20.18 10.13
N TYR A 25 -16.41 21.26 10.78
CA TYR A 25 -15.68 21.91 11.87
C TYR A 25 -15.43 20.97 13.06
N VAL A 26 -16.44 20.18 13.43
CA VAL A 26 -16.33 19.24 14.55
C VAL A 26 -15.39 18.08 14.21
N MET A 27 -15.39 17.62 12.96
CA MET A 27 -14.44 16.61 12.50
C MET A 27 -12.99 17.15 12.51
N ASP A 28 -12.79 18.39 12.08
CA ASP A 28 -11.48 19.05 12.09
C ASP A 28 -10.92 19.17 13.52
N ASP A 29 -11.76 19.47 14.51
CA ASP A 29 -11.37 19.46 15.94
C ASP A 29 -11.00 18.05 16.42
N CYS A 30 -11.78 17.02 16.06
CA CYS A 30 -11.48 15.63 16.40
C CYS A 30 -10.11 15.20 15.82
N ILE A 31 -9.81 15.59 14.57
CA ILE A 31 -8.55 15.31 13.87
C ILE A 31 -7.39 16.04 14.53
N LYS A 32 -7.56 17.34 14.84
CA LYS A 32 -6.54 18.14 15.52
C LYS A 32 -6.19 17.57 16.90
N CYS A 33 -7.17 17.02 17.62
CA CYS A 33 -6.96 16.32 18.88
C CYS A 33 -6.48 14.87 18.73
N GLN A 34 -6.33 14.36 17.50
CA GLN A 34 -5.96 12.98 17.17
C GLN A 34 -6.81 11.92 17.91
N SER A 35 -8.06 12.24 18.20
CA SER A 35 -8.93 11.36 18.98
C SER A 35 -9.71 10.43 18.06
N VAL A 36 -9.24 9.18 17.93
CA VAL A 36 -9.91 8.15 17.12
C VAL A 36 -11.37 7.94 17.55
N LYS A 37 -11.65 7.95 18.86
CA LYS A 37 -13.02 7.84 19.38
C LYS A 37 -13.91 9.01 18.93
N CYS A 38 -13.35 10.23 18.91
CA CYS A 38 -14.05 11.41 18.44
C CYS A 38 -14.37 11.28 16.95
N ILE A 39 -13.36 10.97 16.12
CA ILE A 39 -13.52 10.77 14.66
C ILE A 39 -14.60 9.72 14.38
N LEU A 40 -14.52 8.54 15.01
CA LEU A 40 -15.49 7.47 14.84
C LEU A 40 -16.91 7.87 15.30
N SER A 41 -17.04 8.74 16.31
CA SER A 41 -18.36 9.21 16.76
C SER A 41 -19.05 10.11 15.74
N LYS A 42 -18.30 10.71 14.81
CA LYS A 42 -18.79 11.62 13.77
C LYS A 42 -19.05 10.94 12.43
N MET A 43 -18.57 9.71 12.27
CA MET A 43 -18.83 8.93 11.06
C MET A 43 -20.20 8.24 11.09
N THR A 44 -20.88 8.26 9.95
CA THR A 44 -22.02 7.40 9.64
C THR A 44 -21.61 5.93 9.65
N VAL A 45 -22.60 5.02 9.67
CA VAL A 45 -22.34 3.57 9.56
C VAL A 45 -21.72 3.23 8.21
N GLU A 46 -22.17 3.88 7.13
CA GLU A 46 -21.62 3.68 5.78
C GLU A 46 -20.14 4.05 5.73
N GLU A 47 -19.76 5.23 6.24
CA GLU A 47 -18.35 5.65 6.31
C GLU A 47 -17.51 4.69 7.15
N LYS A 48 -18.05 4.16 8.25
CA LYS A 48 -17.34 3.14 9.07
C LYS A 48 -17.11 1.84 8.32
N ILE A 49 -18.03 1.47 7.42
CA ILE A 49 -17.91 0.27 6.58
C ILE A 49 -16.89 0.51 5.48
N THR A 50 -16.97 1.64 4.77
CA THR A 50 -16.06 1.94 3.65
C THR A 50 -14.63 2.23 4.11
N GLN A 51 -14.44 2.75 5.32
CA GLN A 51 -13.11 2.84 5.95
C GLN A 51 -12.46 1.47 6.21
N LYS A 52 -13.20 0.35 6.10
CA LYS A 52 -12.65 -1.02 6.19
C LYS A 52 -12.32 -1.63 4.82
N MET A 53 -12.47 -0.87 3.74
CA MET A 53 -12.27 -1.35 2.37
C MET A 53 -11.05 -0.67 1.74
N ILE A 54 -10.28 -1.46 0.99
CA ILE A 54 -9.11 -1.04 0.20
C ILE A 54 -9.31 -1.56 -1.23
N PRO A 55 -10.02 -0.83 -2.11
CA PRO A 55 -10.19 -1.21 -3.50
C PRO A 55 -8.89 -1.11 -4.31
N GLU A 56 -8.81 -1.86 -5.41
CA GLU A 56 -7.80 -1.67 -6.45
C GLU A 56 -8.34 -0.80 -7.60
N PHE A 57 -7.46 -0.02 -8.21
CA PHE A 57 -7.74 0.70 -9.47
C PHE A 57 -6.69 0.33 -10.52
N ARG A 58 -6.46 -0.96 -10.71
CA ARG A 58 -5.40 -1.47 -11.58
C ARG A 58 -5.61 -1.07 -13.05
N SER A 59 -6.81 -1.32 -13.55
CA SER A 59 -7.24 -0.94 -14.88
C SER A 59 -8.62 -0.30 -14.82
N TRP A 60 -8.90 0.58 -15.78
CA TRP A 60 -10.18 1.27 -15.88
C TRP A 60 -10.71 1.21 -17.30
N SER A 61 -12.03 1.23 -17.43
CA SER A 61 -12.70 1.26 -18.72
C SER A 61 -12.36 2.56 -19.47
N VAL A 62 -12.02 2.44 -20.75
CA VAL A 62 -11.72 3.56 -21.63
C VAL A 62 -12.58 3.49 -22.89
N GLY A 63 -13.20 4.62 -23.22
CA GLY A 63 -14.16 4.72 -24.32
C GLY A 63 -15.46 3.95 -24.07
N SER A 64 -16.28 3.80 -25.11
CA SER A 64 -17.62 3.21 -25.01
C SER A 64 -17.68 1.70 -25.31
N CYS A 65 -16.57 1.10 -25.77
CA CYS A 65 -16.53 -0.28 -26.26
C CYS A 65 -16.06 -1.31 -25.22
N GLY A 66 -15.94 -0.92 -23.94
CA GLY A 66 -15.50 -1.83 -22.87
C GLY A 66 -14.00 -2.18 -22.90
N ALA A 67 -13.19 -1.44 -23.65
CA ALA A 67 -11.73 -1.56 -23.55
C ALA A 67 -11.26 -1.10 -22.17
N THR A 68 -10.18 -1.69 -21.65
CA THR A 68 -9.58 -1.26 -20.39
C THR A 68 -8.14 -0.83 -20.61
N SER A 69 -7.68 0.15 -19.83
CA SER A 69 -6.27 0.56 -19.78
C SER A 69 -5.78 0.58 -18.34
N SER A 70 -4.49 0.31 -18.15
CA SER A 70 -3.82 0.50 -16.86
C SER A 70 -3.99 1.94 -16.38
N VAL A 71 -4.32 2.11 -15.10
CA VAL A 71 -4.46 3.45 -14.52
C VAL A 71 -3.09 3.97 -14.14
N THR A 72 -2.49 4.76 -15.03
CA THR A 72 -1.25 5.50 -14.77
C THR A 72 -1.50 6.99 -14.52
N VAL A 73 -2.69 7.48 -14.84
CA VAL A 73 -3.12 8.85 -14.58
C VAL A 73 -4.50 8.80 -13.97
N MET A 74 -4.75 9.65 -12.98
CA MET A 74 -6.05 9.75 -12.34
C MET A 74 -7.13 10.20 -13.33
N ASN A 75 -8.35 9.70 -13.16
CA ASN A 75 -9.49 10.13 -13.97
C ASN A 75 -10.66 10.55 -13.08
N SER A 76 -11.61 11.28 -13.67
CA SER A 76 -12.74 11.87 -12.96
C SER A 76 -13.72 10.83 -12.41
N GLU A 77 -13.81 9.65 -13.01
CA GLU A 77 -14.68 8.57 -12.55
C GLU A 77 -14.15 7.96 -11.25
N ILE A 78 -12.86 7.65 -11.21
CA ILE A 78 -12.19 7.18 -9.98
C ILE A 78 -12.25 8.28 -8.91
N ALA A 79 -12.02 9.55 -9.27
CA ALA A 79 -12.13 10.66 -8.31
C ALA A 79 -13.54 10.76 -7.71
N SER A 80 -14.57 10.61 -8.53
CA SER A 80 -15.97 10.59 -8.08
C SER A 80 -16.26 9.38 -7.18
N PHE A 81 -15.64 8.23 -7.46
CA PHE A 81 -15.78 7.02 -6.66
C PHE A 81 -15.14 7.18 -5.27
N LEU A 82 -13.93 7.72 -5.21
CA LEU A 82 -13.26 8.05 -3.95
C LEU A 82 -14.08 9.06 -3.14
N ALA A 83 -14.57 10.11 -3.79
CA ALA A 83 -15.33 11.16 -3.14
C ALA A 83 -16.68 10.67 -2.58
N LYS A 84 -17.33 9.73 -3.29
CA LYS A 84 -18.61 9.18 -2.86
C LYS A 84 -18.48 8.26 -1.65
N TYR A 85 -17.55 7.31 -1.69
CA TYR A 85 -17.53 6.22 -0.71
C TYR A 85 -16.57 6.45 0.46
N LYS A 86 -15.59 7.37 0.35
CA LYS A 86 -14.65 7.69 1.44
C LYS A 86 -13.95 6.44 1.99
N PHE A 87 -13.25 5.72 1.12
CA PHE A 87 -12.55 4.47 1.48
C PHE A 87 -11.43 4.68 2.51
N GLY A 88 -11.02 3.60 3.17
CA GLY A 88 -9.88 3.62 4.11
C GLY A 88 -8.53 3.54 3.42
N GLY A 89 -8.47 3.01 2.20
CA GLY A 89 -7.24 2.91 1.44
C GLY A 89 -7.46 2.67 -0.05
N ALA A 90 -6.35 2.54 -0.78
CA ALA A 90 -6.30 2.09 -2.16
C ALA A 90 -5.02 1.27 -2.37
N ILE A 91 -5.12 0.12 -3.03
CA ILE A 91 -3.97 -0.72 -3.35
C ILE A 91 -3.48 -0.46 -4.79
N LEU A 92 -2.18 -0.29 -4.95
CA LEU A 92 -1.49 -0.13 -6.22
C LEU A 92 -0.85 -1.44 -6.67
N PHE A 93 -0.87 -1.67 -7.99
CA PHE A 93 -0.20 -2.78 -8.64
C PHE A 93 0.84 -2.28 -9.64
N ALA A 94 1.65 -3.19 -10.18
CA ALA A 94 2.70 -2.85 -11.16
C ALA A 94 2.20 -2.00 -12.35
N PRO A 95 0.98 -2.22 -12.91
CA PRO A 95 0.46 -1.35 -13.97
C PRO A 95 0.23 0.11 -13.55
N ASN A 96 0.10 0.39 -12.25
CA ASN A 96 -0.07 1.73 -11.71
C ASN A 96 1.26 2.45 -11.49
N THR A 97 2.37 1.71 -11.37
CA THR A 97 3.67 2.23 -10.96
C THR A 97 4.83 2.01 -11.96
N PRO A 98 4.64 2.17 -13.29
CA PRO A 98 5.70 1.92 -14.28
C PRO A 98 6.86 2.92 -14.25
N GLN A 99 6.62 4.19 -13.88
CA GLN A 99 7.68 5.21 -13.77
C GLN A 99 7.55 6.01 -12.47
N THR A 100 8.69 6.40 -11.88
CA THR A 100 8.76 7.11 -10.59
C THR A 100 7.96 8.42 -10.61
N GLN A 101 8.20 9.28 -11.60
CA GLN A 101 7.52 10.59 -11.68
C GLN A 101 6.00 10.43 -11.86
N GLN A 102 5.58 9.50 -12.70
CA GLN A 102 4.16 9.23 -12.92
C GLN A 102 3.50 8.65 -11.67
N THR A 103 4.19 7.74 -10.96
CA THR A 103 3.70 7.14 -9.72
C THR A 103 3.44 8.19 -8.65
N LEU A 104 4.42 9.10 -8.45
CA LEU A 104 4.28 10.20 -7.49
C LEU A 104 3.05 11.07 -7.79
N VAL A 105 2.85 11.44 -9.07
CA VAL A 105 1.69 12.24 -9.49
C VAL A 105 0.39 11.48 -9.26
N LEU A 106 0.32 10.19 -9.63
CA LEU A 106 -0.87 9.37 -9.44
C LEU A 106 -1.24 9.24 -7.94
N VAL A 107 -0.25 9.04 -7.07
CA VAL A 107 -0.47 8.92 -5.62
C VAL A 107 -0.98 10.24 -5.02
N ASP A 108 -0.39 11.37 -5.41
CA ASP A 108 -0.87 12.69 -4.97
C ASP A 108 -2.29 12.94 -5.48
N ASP A 109 -2.58 12.72 -6.77
CA ASP A 109 -3.91 12.90 -7.34
C ASP A 109 -4.98 12.05 -6.64
N ILE A 110 -4.67 10.79 -6.31
CA ILE A 110 -5.57 9.90 -5.55
C ILE A 110 -5.86 10.48 -4.17
N GLN A 111 -4.83 10.96 -3.46
CA GLN A 111 -5.02 11.55 -2.14
C GLN A 111 -5.79 12.87 -2.21
N GLN A 112 -5.46 13.76 -3.16
CA GLN A 112 -6.16 15.02 -3.33
C GLN A 112 -7.64 14.80 -3.67
N ALA A 113 -7.96 13.80 -4.50
CA ALA A 113 -9.34 13.45 -4.83
C ALA A 113 -10.12 12.94 -3.61
N ASN A 114 -9.52 12.07 -2.78
CA ASN A 114 -10.12 11.61 -1.52
C ASN A 114 -10.36 12.80 -0.56
N LEU A 115 -9.35 13.65 -0.38
CA LEU A 115 -9.39 14.76 0.58
C LEU A 115 -10.42 15.85 0.25
N GLN A 116 -11.00 15.86 -0.95
CA GLN A 116 -12.11 16.76 -1.28
C GLN A 116 -13.35 16.53 -0.40
N THR A 117 -13.58 15.30 0.05
CA THR A 117 -14.83 14.92 0.76
C THR A 117 -14.60 14.00 1.96
N ASN A 118 -13.43 13.38 2.05
CA ASN A 118 -13.01 12.57 3.17
C ASN A 118 -11.86 13.25 3.91
N LYS A 119 -12.05 13.57 5.19
CA LYS A 119 -11.01 14.22 6.01
C LYS A 119 -9.92 13.25 6.47
N ILE A 120 -10.09 11.95 6.25
CA ILE A 120 -9.13 10.90 6.61
C ILE A 120 -8.30 10.57 5.36
N PRO A 121 -6.95 10.75 5.39
CA PRO A 121 -6.08 10.34 4.29
C PRO A 121 -6.15 8.84 4.04
N LEU A 122 -6.01 8.41 2.78
CA LEU A 122 -6.00 7.01 2.42
C LEU A 122 -4.73 6.31 2.91
N LEU A 123 -4.87 5.05 3.30
CA LEU A 123 -3.77 4.08 3.24
C LEU A 123 -3.50 3.77 1.76
N ILE A 124 -2.36 4.24 1.25
CA ILE A 124 -1.90 3.89 -0.09
C ILE A 124 -1.00 2.67 0.06
N THR A 125 -1.47 1.53 -0.43
CA THR A 125 -0.85 0.21 -0.18
C THR A 125 -0.25 -0.40 -1.44
N ILE A 126 0.73 -1.29 -1.27
CA ILE A 126 1.40 -2.01 -2.36
C ILE A 126 1.96 -3.35 -1.85
N ASP A 127 2.27 -4.28 -2.77
CA ASP A 127 3.06 -5.48 -2.49
C ASP A 127 4.50 -5.32 -3.00
N GLN A 128 5.37 -4.64 -2.25
CA GLN A 128 6.77 -4.42 -2.62
C GLN A 128 7.70 -5.25 -1.72
N GLU A 129 7.71 -6.57 -1.92
CA GLU A 129 8.48 -7.52 -1.10
C GLU A 129 10.00 -7.49 -1.42
N GLY A 130 10.34 -7.15 -2.66
CA GLY A 130 11.67 -7.38 -3.23
C GLY A 130 11.76 -8.71 -3.98
N GLY A 131 12.84 -8.92 -4.73
CA GLY A 131 13.03 -10.13 -5.54
C GLY A 131 11.89 -10.38 -6.54
N ALA A 132 11.20 -11.52 -6.39
CA ALA A 132 10.18 -11.98 -7.33
C ALA A 132 8.87 -11.18 -7.28
N VAL A 133 8.60 -10.47 -6.18
CA VAL A 133 7.37 -9.69 -5.99
C VAL A 133 7.74 -8.23 -5.78
N THR A 134 7.76 -7.50 -6.89
CA THR A 134 7.93 -6.06 -6.95
C THR A 134 6.90 -5.43 -7.87
N ARG A 135 6.65 -4.14 -7.70
CA ARG A 135 5.64 -3.35 -8.41
C ARG A 135 6.23 -2.06 -8.99
N LEU A 136 7.15 -1.42 -8.27
CA LEU A 136 7.83 -0.21 -8.75
C LEU A 136 8.67 -0.51 -10.01
N GLY A 137 8.29 0.05 -11.16
CA GLY A 137 8.99 -0.18 -12.43
C GLY A 137 10.40 0.42 -12.50
N GLN A 138 10.70 1.37 -11.60
CA GLN A 138 12.01 2.03 -11.49
C GLN A 138 12.56 2.01 -10.06
N GLY A 139 12.02 1.14 -9.19
CA GLY A 139 12.55 0.93 -7.84
C GLY A 139 13.83 0.08 -7.87
N THR A 140 14.54 0.05 -6.74
CA THR A 140 15.75 -0.75 -6.60
C THR A 140 15.41 -2.24 -6.66
N MET A 141 16.04 -2.95 -7.60
CA MET A 141 15.92 -4.41 -7.72
C MET A 141 16.78 -5.10 -6.65
N LEU A 142 16.19 -5.29 -5.47
CA LEU A 142 16.83 -5.99 -4.35
C LEU A 142 16.73 -7.52 -4.51
N PRO A 143 17.64 -8.29 -3.89
CA PRO A 143 17.48 -9.74 -3.75
C PRO A 143 16.17 -10.09 -3.05
N GLY A 144 15.56 -11.22 -3.41
CA GLY A 144 14.37 -11.72 -2.72
C GLY A 144 14.67 -12.32 -1.35
N ASN A 145 13.63 -12.56 -0.57
CA ASN A 145 13.73 -13.00 0.83
C ASN A 145 14.58 -14.26 1.01
N MET A 146 14.44 -15.28 0.15
CA MET A 146 15.26 -16.50 0.28
C MET A 146 16.75 -16.23 0.06
N ALA A 147 17.09 -15.32 -0.87
CA ALA A 147 18.48 -14.90 -1.09
C ALA A 147 19.02 -14.14 0.12
N VAL A 148 18.20 -13.27 0.72
CA VAL A 148 18.55 -12.57 1.97
C VAL A 148 18.71 -13.57 3.12
N GLY A 149 17.81 -14.54 3.28
CA GLY A 149 17.90 -15.60 4.28
C GLY A 149 19.14 -16.49 4.15
N ALA A 150 19.58 -16.74 2.90
CA ALA A 150 20.79 -17.49 2.62
C ALA A 150 22.09 -16.81 3.10
N THR A 151 22.07 -15.49 3.32
CA THR A 151 23.24 -14.75 3.84
C THR A 151 23.57 -15.07 5.30
N ARG A 152 22.60 -15.60 6.07
CA ARG A 152 22.70 -15.78 7.54
C ARG A 152 23.07 -14.51 8.32
N ASN A 153 22.87 -13.34 7.72
CA ASN A 153 22.96 -12.04 8.38
C ASN A 153 21.60 -11.31 8.36
N PRO A 154 20.89 -11.22 9.50
CA PRO A 154 19.56 -10.62 9.58
C PRO A 154 19.58 -9.09 9.36
N ASN A 155 20.75 -8.44 9.47
CA ASN A 155 20.88 -7.01 9.15
C ASN A 155 20.58 -6.71 7.67
N TYR A 156 20.78 -7.67 6.76
CA TYR A 156 20.41 -7.46 5.36
C TYR A 156 18.89 -7.42 5.17
N ALA A 157 18.09 -8.12 5.99
CA ALA A 157 16.64 -7.96 5.95
C ALA A 157 16.20 -6.57 6.42
N PHE A 158 16.85 -6.04 7.47
CA PHE A 158 16.63 -4.65 7.90
C PHE A 158 16.96 -3.65 6.80
N GLN A 159 18.11 -3.80 6.14
CA GLN A 159 18.52 -2.92 5.04
C GLN A 159 17.58 -3.01 3.83
N THR A 160 17.11 -4.21 3.48
CA THR A 160 16.10 -4.40 2.43
C THR A 160 14.83 -3.61 2.75
N GLY A 161 14.27 -3.81 3.96
CA GLY A 161 13.08 -3.05 4.39
C GLY A 161 13.33 -1.54 4.46
N GLN A 162 14.54 -1.11 4.83
CA GLN A 162 14.91 0.30 4.88
C GLN A 162 14.97 0.95 3.49
N VAL A 163 15.56 0.28 2.49
CA VAL A 163 15.63 0.79 1.11
C VAL A 163 14.24 0.86 0.49
N ILE A 164 13.45 -0.21 0.61
CA ILE A 164 12.06 -0.24 0.11
C ILE A 164 11.23 0.84 0.80
N GLY A 165 11.34 0.95 2.13
CA GLY A 165 10.59 1.96 2.88
C GLY A 165 10.93 3.39 2.46
N GLU A 166 12.19 3.66 2.11
CA GLU A 166 12.63 4.97 1.62
C GLU A 166 12.04 5.29 0.24
N GLU A 167 12.04 4.33 -0.69
CA GLU A 167 11.44 4.51 -2.01
C GLU A 167 9.91 4.69 -1.93
N LEU A 168 9.22 3.88 -1.13
CA LEU A 168 7.77 3.98 -0.96
C LEU A 168 7.38 5.31 -0.31
N SER A 169 8.09 5.72 0.75
CA SER A 169 7.84 7.00 1.42
C SER A 169 8.05 8.18 0.48
N ALA A 170 9.05 8.14 -0.42
CA ALA A 170 9.30 9.19 -1.40
C ALA A 170 8.18 9.30 -2.45
N LEU A 171 7.45 8.21 -2.71
CA LEU A 171 6.32 8.15 -3.63
C LEU A 171 4.97 8.46 -2.97
N GLY A 172 4.93 8.69 -1.66
CA GLY A 172 3.68 8.88 -0.90
C GLY A 172 2.91 7.58 -0.61
N ILE A 173 3.51 6.42 -0.91
CA ILE A 173 2.97 5.11 -0.54
C ILE A 173 3.32 4.89 0.94
N ASN A 174 2.32 4.59 1.77
CA ASN A 174 2.48 4.61 3.24
C ASN A 174 2.27 3.24 3.90
N THR A 175 1.87 2.23 3.12
CA THR A 175 1.66 0.86 3.59
C THR A 175 2.28 -0.11 2.60
N ASP A 176 3.02 -1.07 3.10
CA ASP A 176 3.55 -2.20 2.33
C ASP A 176 3.01 -3.49 2.91
N HIS A 177 2.47 -4.35 2.04
CA HIS A 177 2.05 -5.69 2.40
C HIS A 177 3.27 -6.61 2.42
N SER A 178 4.22 -6.31 3.30
CA SER A 178 5.48 -7.02 3.49
C SER A 178 5.87 -6.88 4.97
N PRO A 179 6.63 -7.81 5.57
CA PRO A 179 7.29 -8.98 4.99
C PRO A 179 6.37 -10.19 4.73
N ASP A 180 6.78 -11.04 3.78
CA ASP A 180 6.38 -12.44 3.77
C ASP A 180 7.09 -13.16 4.93
N ALA A 181 6.29 -13.70 5.85
CA ALA A 181 6.71 -14.37 7.07
C ALA A 181 6.32 -15.86 7.06
N ASP A 182 5.95 -16.42 5.90
CA ASP A 182 5.61 -17.83 5.79
C ASP A 182 6.85 -18.71 5.91
N ILE A 183 6.71 -19.89 6.53
CA ILE A 183 7.81 -20.84 6.65
C ILE A 183 7.75 -21.82 5.47
N ASN A 184 8.68 -21.72 4.52
CA ASN A 184 8.63 -22.52 3.29
C ASN A 184 9.12 -23.97 3.53
N THR A 185 8.34 -24.76 4.27
CA THR A 185 8.61 -26.18 4.58
C THR A 185 8.32 -27.11 3.40
N ASN A 186 7.41 -26.73 2.50
CA ASN A 186 7.12 -27.49 1.30
C ASN A 186 7.97 -26.97 0.11
N PRO A 187 8.99 -27.72 -0.36
CA PRO A 187 9.82 -27.29 -1.49
C PRO A 187 9.07 -27.22 -2.81
N LEU A 188 7.89 -27.85 -2.91
CA LEU A 188 7.01 -27.81 -4.08
C LEU A 188 5.95 -26.70 -3.99
N ASN A 189 6.01 -25.83 -2.96
CA ASN A 189 5.10 -24.70 -2.84
C ASN A 189 5.27 -23.77 -4.07
N PRO A 190 4.19 -23.54 -4.85
CA PRO A 190 4.28 -22.74 -6.07
C PRO A 190 4.13 -21.23 -5.82
N VAL A 191 3.68 -20.83 -4.63
CA VAL A 191 3.31 -19.44 -4.31
C VAL A 191 4.34 -18.74 -3.42
N ILE A 192 4.82 -19.40 -2.36
CA ILE A 192 5.76 -18.82 -1.40
C ILE A 192 7.18 -19.00 -1.92
N ASN A 193 7.72 -20.23 -1.89
CA ASN A 193 9.01 -20.55 -2.49
C ASN A 193 10.09 -19.49 -2.10
N VAL A 194 10.74 -18.85 -3.07
CA VAL A 194 11.74 -17.79 -2.89
C VAL A 194 11.27 -16.53 -2.15
N ARG A 195 9.96 -16.36 -1.93
CA ARG A 195 9.37 -15.23 -1.18
C ARG A 195 9.48 -15.41 0.33
N SER A 196 9.67 -16.62 0.83
CA SER A 196 10.03 -16.82 2.24
C SER A 196 11.53 -16.63 2.45
N PHE A 197 11.93 -16.22 3.65
CA PHE A 197 13.34 -16.21 4.05
C PHE A 197 13.94 -17.63 4.20
N GLY A 198 13.12 -18.67 4.33
CA GLY A 198 13.59 -20.05 4.43
C GLY A 198 12.57 -21.01 5.03
N SER A 199 13.04 -22.17 5.47
CA SER A 199 12.21 -23.23 6.05
C SER A 199 12.40 -23.41 7.56
N ASP A 200 13.19 -22.55 8.20
CA ASP A 200 13.45 -22.58 9.65
C ASP A 200 12.65 -21.45 10.33
N THR A 201 11.77 -21.82 11.26
CA THR A 201 10.86 -20.89 11.94
C THR A 201 11.61 -19.76 12.66
N SER A 202 12.70 -20.08 13.38
CA SER A 202 13.43 -19.06 14.15
C SER A 202 14.11 -18.04 13.23
N LEU A 203 14.69 -18.52 12.12
CA LEU A 203 15.30 -17.67 11.12
C LEU A 203 14.27 -16.76 10.44
N VAL A 204 13.15 -17.31 9.97
CA VAL A 204 12.13 -16.50 9.29
C VAL A 204 11.56 -15.45 10.25
N ALA A 205 11.28 -15.80 11.50
CA ALA A 205 10.79 -14.87 12.50
C ALA A 205 11.77 -13.71 12.75
N GLU A 206 13.07 -14.00 12.88
CA GLU A 206 14.10 -12.97 13.06
C GLU A 206 14.18 -12.04 11.84
N TYR A 207 14.19 -12.61 10.64
CA TYR A 207 14.35 -11.86 9.39
C TYR A 207 13.13 -11.00 9.06
N ALA A 208 11.93 -11.56 9.19
CA ALA A 208 10.69 -10.81 9.03
C ALA A 208 10.63 -9.65 10.05
N THR A 209 11.06 -9.89 11.29
CA THR A 209 11.14 -8.82 12.31
C THR A 209 12.13 -7.71 11.92
N GLN A 210 13.29 -8.06 11.35
CA GLN A 210 14.25 -7.06 10.89
C GLN A 210 13.73 -6.28 9.67
N TYR A 211 13.13 -6.96 8.70
CA TYR A 211 12.49 -6.32 7.56
C TYR A 211 11.40 -5.34 8.01
N TYR A 212 10.53 -5.76 8.91
CA TYR A 212 9.50 -4.92 9.55
C TYR A 212 10.11 -3.65 10.16
N LYS A 213 11.20 -3.79 10.93
CA LYS A 213 11.91 -2.64 11.51
C LYS A 213 12.49 -1.70 10.44
N GLY A 214 12.95 -2.25 9.33
CA GLY A 214 13.43 -1.48 8.17
C GLY A 214 12.34 -0.58 7.60
N LEU A 215 11.17 -1.16 7.26
CA LEU A 215 10.00 -0.41 6.80
C LEU A 215 9.54 0.64 7.82
N ALA A 216 9.40 0.24 9.08
CA ALA A 216 8.95 1.11 10.17
C ALA A 216 9.91 2.30 10.39
N SER A 217 11.22 2.12 10.17
CA SER A 217 12.20 3.22 10.26
C SER A 217 11.99 4.33 9.23
N LYS A 218 11.16 4.08 8.20
CA LYS A 218 10.78 5.01 7.14
C LYS A 218 9.29 5.38 7.20
N ASN A 219 8.64 5.14 8.34
CA ASN A 219 7.21 5.40 8.57
C ASN A 219 6.27 4.63 7.60
N ILE A 220 6.70 3.47 7.11
CA ILE A 220 5.85 2.59 6.32
C ILE A 220 5.17 1.57 7.22
N ILE A 221 3.85 1.46 7.11
CA ILE A 221 3.06 0.43 7.78
C ILE A 221 3.38 -0.90 7.11
N ALA A 222 3.93 -1.84 7.87
CA ALA A 222 4.25 -3.18 7.41
C ALA A 222 3.12 -4.16 7.77
N THR A 223 2.81 -5.09 6.86
CA THR A 223 1.82 -6.15 7.07
C THR A 223 2.47 -7.52 6.87
N ALA A 224 2.71 -8.24 7.96
CA ALA A 224 3.17 -9.62 7.88
C ALA A 224 2.11 -10.51 7.21
N LYS A 225 2.56 -11.41 6.33
CA LYS A 225 1.68 -12.31 5.57
C LYS A 225 2.32 -13.71 5.42
N HIS A 226 1.55 -14.77 5.21
CA HIS A 226 0.10 -14.81 5.00
C HIS A 226 -0.55 -15.62 6.12
N PHE A 227 -1.16 -14.95 7.11
CA PHE A 227 -1.79 -15.65 8.25
C PHE A 227 -2.85 -16.67 7.79
N PRO A 228 -2.89 -17.89 8.36
CA PRO A 228 -2.10 -18.39 9.50
C PRO A 228 -0.79 -19.10 9.12
N GLY A 229 -0.28 -18.92 7.90
CA GLY A 229 0.86 -19.62 7.33
C GLY A 229 0.50 -20.28 6.00
N HIS A 230 1.22 -19.95 4.93
CA HIS A 230 1.00 -20.48 3.57
C HIS A 230 2.16 -21.37 3.08
N GLY A 231 3.27 -21.42 3.82
CA GLY A 231 4.52 -22.04 3.38
C GLY A 231 4.47 -23.57 3.18
N ASP A 232 3.52 -24.28 3.81
CA ASP A 232 3.32 -25.74 3.64
C ASP A 232 2.23 -26.11 2.62
N THR A 233 1.63 -25.15 1.91
CA THR A 233 0.58 -25.47 0.93
C THR A 233 1.16 -26.02 -0.37
N SER A 234 0.40 -26.86 -1.07
CA SER A 234 0.78 -27.47 -2.36
C SER A 234 -0.04 -26.96 -3.55
N ALA A 235 -0.92 -25.97 -3.32
CA ALA A 235 -1.81 -25.42 -4.34
C ALA A 235 -1.75 -23.90 -4.34
N ASP A 236 -1.89 -23.31 -5.52
CA ASP A 236 -1.90 -21.87 -5.69
C ASP A 236 -3.27 -21.27 -5.28
N THR A 237 -3.26 -20.38 -4.27
CA THR A 237 -4.45 -19.65 -3.80
C THR A 237 -5.10 -18.77 -4.86
N HIS A 238 -4.38 -18.38 -5.91
CA HIS A 238 -4.96 -17.61 -7.00
C HIS A 238 -5.90 -18.44 -7.87
N VAL A 239 -5.81 -19.78 -7.79
CA VAL A 239 -6.54 -20.71 -8.67
C VAL A 239 -7.44 -21.67 -7.89
N LEU A 240 -7.04 -22.07 -6.68
CA LEU A 240 -7.76 -23.03 -5.84
C LEU A 240 -7.74 -22.60 -4.37
N LEU A 241 -8.70 -23.07 -3.57
CA LEU A 241 -8.68 -22.90 -2.12
C LEU A 241 -7.79 -23.98 -1.50
N PRO A 242 -6.57 -23.70 -1.01
CA PRO A 242 -5.78 -24.68 -0.30
C PRO A 242 -6.41 -24.96 1.06
N ALA A 243 -6.36 -26.23 1.49
CA ALA A 243 -6.72 -26.61 2.84
C ALA A 243 -5.43 -26.82 3.66
N ALA A 244 -5.35 -26.20 4.83
CA ALA A 244 -4.37 -26.56 5.84
C ALA A 244 -4.73 -27.97 6.36
N THR A 245 -3.89 -28.97 6.05
CA THR A 245 -4.11 -30.36 6.47
C THR A 245 -3.36 -30.72 7.77
N ARG A 246 -2.51 -29.80 8.25
CA ARG A 246 -1.72 -29.98 9.48
C ARG A 246 -2.58 -29.84 10.73
N SER A 247 -2.11 -30.44 11.83
CA SER A 247 -2.78 -30.31 13.13
C SER A 247 -2.70 -28.86 13.62
N ARG A 248 -3.66 -28.47 14.46
CA ARG A 248 -3.61 -27.17 15.15
C ARG A 248 -2.29 -27.00 15.90
N GLU A 249 -1.83 -28.02 16.61
CA GLU A 249 -0.57 -27.98 17.35
C GLU A 249 0.63 -27.68 16.44
N TYR A 250 0.68 -28.27 15.24
CA TYR A 250 1.72 -27.97 14.25
C TYR A 250 1.69 -26.49 13.84
N VAL A 251 0.52 -25.96 13.48
CA VAL A 251 0.35 -24.55 13.09
C VAL A 251 0.83 -23.62 14.21
N TYR A 252 0.45 -23.88 15.46
CA TYR A 252 0.87 -23.06 16.61
C TYR A 252 2.35 -23.15 16.99
N THR A 253 3.05 -24.19 16.54
CA THR A 253 4.46 -24.41 16.90
C THR A 253 5.42 -24.01 15.78
N HIS A 254 4.94 -23.96 14.54
CA HIS A 254 5.78 -23.73 13.35
C HIS A 254 5.39 -22.48 12.57
N GLU A 255 4.09 -22.20 12.40
CA GLU A 255 3.61 -21.10 11.54
C GLU A 255 3.23 -19.83 12.32
N LEU A 256 2.97 -19.93 13.63
CA LEU A 256 2.55 -18.83 14.53
C LEU A 256 3.56 -18.60 15.66
#